data_AF-A0A1G7C0E5-F1
#
_entry.id   AF-A0A1G7C0E5-F1
#
_cell.length_a   1.000
_cell.length_b   1.000
_cell.length_c   1.000
_cell.angle_alpha   90.00
_cell.angle_beta   90.00
_cell.angle_gamma   90.00
#
_symmetry.space_group_name_H-M   'P 1'
#
loop_
_entity.id
_entity.type
_entity.pdbx_description
1 polymer ?
#
loop_
_entity_poly.entity_id
_entity_poly.type
_entity_poly.pdbx_seq_one_letter_code
_entity_poly.pdbx_strand_id
1 'polypeptide(L)' 'MAGMSDVVRASPELAAIVERWINAYGNGDGETVEHLFSEETALSYFGSAEGEYWRDDALRRSFAS' A
#
# COMPACT_ATOMS: atom_id res chain seq x y z
N MET A 1 27.89 -21.03 -17.99
CA MET A 1 26.72 -20.73 -17.14
C MET A 1 26.99 -19.40 -16.46
N ALA A 2 26.38 -18.31 -16.93
CA ALA A 2 26.57 -16.99 -16.33
C ALA A 2 25.58 -16.83 -15.15
N GLY A 3 26.10 -16.51 -13.97
CA GLY A 3 25.32 -16.24 -12.77
C GLY A 3 24.55 -14.94 -12.94
N MET A 4 23.23 -15.07 -12.96
CA MET A 4 22.27 -13.99 -13.11
C MET A 4 22.12 -13.26 -11.77
N SER A 5 23.11 -12.45 -11.41
CA SER A 5 22.93 -11.39 -10.41
C SER A 5 22.25 -10.24 -11.13
N ASP A 6 20.94 -10.39 -11.37
CA ASP A 6 20.10 -9.29 -11.82
C ASP A 6 20.12 -8.26 -10.70
N VAL A 7 20.90 -7.19 -10.88
CA VAL A 7 21.04 -6.15 -9.86
C VAL A 7 19.71 -5.42 -9.82
N VAL A 8 18.87 -5.76 -8.85
CA VAL A 8 17.65 -5.00 -8.55
C VAL A 8 18.08 -3.58 -8.21
N ARG A 9 17.99 -2.69 -9.21
CA ARG A 9 18.24 -1.28 -9.03
C ARG A 9 17.04 -0.68 -8.31
N ALA A 10 17.27 0.03 -7.22
CA ALA A 10 16.22 0.77 -6.54
C ALA A 10 15.55 1.76 -7.52
N SER A 11 14.21 1.76 -7.53
CA SER A 11 13.41 2.73 -8.28
C SER A 11 13.16 3.96 -7.40
N PRO A 12 13.64 5.15 -7.79
CA PRO A 12 13.30 6.41 -7.11
C PRO A 12 11.78 6.64 -7.04
N GLU A 13 11.05 6.18 -8.04
CA GLU A 13 9.60 6.31 -8.13
C GLU A 13 8.90 5.47 -7.06
N LEU A 14 9.32 4.21 -6.87
CA LEU A 14 8.79 3.37 -5.79
C LEU A 14 9.13 3.94 -4.41
N ALA A 15 10.34 4.50 -4.23
CA ALA A 15 10.71 5.16 -2.98
C ALA A 15 9.80 6.35 -2.66
N ALA A 16 9.53 7.20 -3.66
CA ALA A 16 8.64 8.35 -3.50
C ALA A 16 7.19 7.95 -3.19
N ILE A 17 6.69 6.86 -3.79
CA ILE A 17 5.35 6.32 -3.49
C ILE A 17 5.28 5.84 -2.04
N VAL A 18 6.27 5.06 -1.60
CA VAL A 18 6.33 4.54 -0.23
C VAL A 18 6.43 5.69 0.79
N GLU A 19 7.30 6.68 0.54
CA GLU A 19 7.44 7.85 1.42
C GLU A 19 6.13 8.62 1.56
N ARG A 20 5.43 8.86 0.44
CA ARG A 20 4.12 9.53 0.45
C ARG A 20 3.10 8.73 1.27
N TRP A 21 3.07 7.42 1.09
CA TRP A 21 2.16 6.54 1.83
C TRP A 21 2.42 6.58 3.34
N ILE A 22 3.69 6.44 3.77
CA ILE A 22 4.08 6.49 5.19
C ILE A 22 3.66 7.82 5.82
N ASN A 23 3.92 8.93 5.13
CA ASN A 23 3.60 10.26 5.64
C ASN A 23 2.08 10.48 5.74
N ALA A 24 1.31 10.10 4.73
CA ALA A 24 -0.16 10.25 4.75
C ALA A 24 -0.79 9.38 5.86
N TYR A 25 -0.40 8.10 5.93
CA TYR A 25 -0.91 7.18 6.95
C TYR A 25 -0.53 7.63 8.37
N GLY A 26 0.74 8.01 8.59
CA GLY A 26 1.23 8.46 9.89
C GLY A 26 0.57 9.75 10.40
N ASN A 27 0.13 10.61 9.49
CA ASN A 27 -0.57 11.86 9.82
C ASN A 27 -2.09 11.70 9.92
N GLY A 28 -2.64 10.50 9.65
CA GLY A 28 -4.09 10.29 9.62
C GLY A 28 -4.79 10.94 8.42
N ASP A 29 -4.06 11.22 7.34
CA ASP A 29 -4.60 11.78 6.09
C ASP A 29 -5.25 10.66 5.25
N GLY A 30 -6.44 10.25 5.65
CA GLY A 30 -7.19 9.16 5.04
C GLY A 30 -7.52 9.38 3.56
N GLU A 31 -7.85 10.61 3.17
CA GLU A 31 -8.14 11.00 1.79
C GLU A 31 -6.93 10.76 0.87
N THR A 32 -5.73 11.17 1.31
CA THR A 32 -4.50 10.89 0.54
C THR A 32 -4.20 9.39 0.52
N VAL A 33 -4.39 8.66 1.62
CA VAL A 33 -4.15 7.20 1.68
C VAL A 33 -5.06 6.44 0.71
N GLU A 34 -6.34 6.81 0.62
CA GLU A 34 -7.30 6.21 -0.30
C GLU A 34 -6.83 6.31 -1.76
N HIS A 35 -6.37 7.49 -2.17
CA HIS A 35 -5.88 7.73 -3.54
C HIS A 35 -4.56 7.01 -3.89
N LEU A 36 -3.84 6.47 -2.88
CA LEU A 36 -2.60 5.71 -3.11
C LEU A 36 -2.85 4.22 -3.30
N PHE A 37 -4.06 3.73 -3.02
CA PHE A 37 -4.41 2.34 -3.27
C PHE A 37 -4.64 2.10 -4.76
N SER A 38 -4.14 0.96 -5.24
CA SER A 38 -4.51 0.45 -6.57
C SER A 38 -6.03 0.25 -6.64
N GLU A 39 -6.64 0.49 -7.80
CA GLU A 39 -8.03 0.15 -8.09
C GLU A 39 -8.24 -1.36 -8.35
N GLU A 40 -7.15 -2.09 -8.66
CA GLU A 40 -7.17 -3.53 -8.91
C GLU A 40 -7.43 -4.34 -7.62
N THR A 41 -8.08 -5.50 -7.77
CA THR A 41 -8.48 -6.39 -6.66
C THR A 41 -7.29 -7.22 -6.14
N ALA A 42 -6.27 -6.55 -5.62
CA ALA A 42 -5.09 -7.18 -5.04
C ALA A 42 -4.82 -6.71 -3.60
N LEU A 43 -5.73 -5.92 -3.01
CA LEU A 43 -5.55 -5.32 -1.69
C LEU A 43 -6.22 -6.18 -0.62
N SER A 44 -5.43 -6.66 0.33
CA SER A 44 -5.92 -7.38 1.51
C SER A 44 -5.27 -6.80 2.76
N TYR A 45 -6.08 -6.52 3.76
CA TYR A 45 -5.65 -6.19 5.11
C TYR A 45 -6.01 -7.35 6.03
N PHE A 46 -5.05 -7.76 6.86
CA PHE A 46 -5.24 -8.75 7.91
C PHE A 46 -4.83 -8.12 9.22
N GLY A 47 -5.81 -7.92 10.09
CA GLY A 47 -5.60 -7.49 11.45
C GLY A 47 -5.40 -8.66 12.41
N SER A 48 -5.39 -8.33 13.68
CA SER A 48 -5.12 -9.26 14.78
C SER A 48 -6.38 -9.69 15.53
N ALA A 49 -7.49 -8.96 15.38
CA ALA A 49 -8.76 -9.30 16.00
C ALA A 49 -9.54 -10.32 15.15
N GLU A 50 -10.45 -11.05 15.79
CA GLU A 50 -11.33 -11.99 15.11
C GLU A 50 -12.20 -11.26 14.09
N GLY A 51 -12.19 -11.72 12.84
CA GLY A 51 -12.93 -11.09 11.75
C GLY A 51 -12.30 -9.80 11.20
N GLU A 52 -11.11 -9.41 11.67
CA GLU A 52 -10.40 -8.21 11.22
C GLU A 52 -9.71 -8.47 9.87
N TYR A 53 -10.53 -8.50 8.83
CA TYR A 53 -10.09 -8.79 7.49
C TYR A 53 -10.88 -7.96 6.49
N TRP A 54 -10.17 -7.15 5.71
CA TRP A 54 -10.75 -6.30 4.68
C TRP A 54 -10.06 -6.53 3.36
N ARG A 55 -10.84 -6.50 2.27
CA ARG A 55 -10.34 -6.64 0.91
C ARG A 55 -10.87 -5.52 0.03
N ASP A 56 -10.05 -5.14 -0.94
CA ASP A 56 -10.42 -4.29 -2.06
C ASP A 56 -11.16 -3.02 -1.58
N ASP A 57 -12.39 -2.80 -2.03
CA ASP A 57 -13.17 -1.62 -1.66
C ASP A 57 -13.47 -1.50 -0.17
N ALA A 58 -13.57 -2.62 0.56
CA ALA A 58 -13.82 -2.57 2.00
C ALA A 58 -12.64 -1.91 2.73
N LEU A 59 -11.42 -2.13 2.24
CA LEU A 59 -10.22 -1.47 2.76
C LEU A 59 -10.16 0.00 2.31
N ARG A 60 -10.43 0.31 1.04
CA ARG A 60 -10.40 1.71 0.57
C ARG A 60 -11.38 2.60 1.35
N ARG A 61 -12.61 2.11 1.53
CA ARG A 61 -13.66 2.83 2.27
C ARG A 61 -13.33 3.06 3.75
N SER A 62 -12.42 2.30 4.35
CA SER A 62 -12.04 2.56 5.74
C SER A 62 -11.22 3.85 5.90
N PHE A 63 -10.67 4.39 4.81
CA PHE A 63 -9.89 5.63 4.82
C PHE A 63 -10.63 6.85 4.25
N ALA A 64 -11.80 6.64 3.64
CA ALA A 64 -12.58 7.68 2.96
C ALA A 64 -13.49 8.54 3.89
N SER A 65 -13.26 8.52 5.22
CA SER A 65 -14.17 9.14 6.21
C SER A 65 -13.69 10.48 6.76
#